data_AF-A0A962BRG0-F1
#
_entry.id   AF-A0A962BRG0-F1
#
_cell.length_a   1.000
_cell.length_b   1.000
_cell.length_c   1.000
_cell.angle_alpha   90.00
_cell.angle_beta   90.00
_cell.angle_gamma   90.00
#
_symmetry.space_group_name_H-M   'P 1'
#
loop_
_entity.id
_entity.type
_entity.pdbx_description
1 polymer ?
#
loop_
_entity_poly.entity_id
_entity_poly.type
_entity_poly.pdbx_seq_one_letter_code
_entity_poly.pdbx_strand_id
1 'polypeptide(L)'
;EWIEPGLLARMQWPAWRDALLLAHRGAHPAARDRLAYDELLANSLALMLVRENNRARRGQPLKGDGSLRDRLRLPFPLTGAQRRSIGEIEGDLAQSSPMLRLLQGDVGAGKTVVALEAMLLAVEAGAQAAMLAPTEILARQHYDTLRALAAPTGVSIALLTGRDKGRARESILM
;
A
#
# COMPACT_ATOMS: atom_id res chain seq x y z
N GLU A 1 10.16 7.87 -32.94
CA GLU A 1 8.76 7.62 -32.54
C GLU A 1 8.77 6.41 -31.62
N TRP A 2 7.99 6.41 -30.56
CA TRP A 2 8.07 5.37 -29.51
C TRP A 2 6.72 4.70 -29.21
N ILE A 3 5.61 5.28 -29.68
CA ILE A 3 4.33 4.58 -29.74
C ILE A 3 4.39 3.50 -30.83
N GLU A 4 3.67 2.40 -30.58
CA GLU A 4 3.42 1.35 -31.56
C GLU A 4 2.88 1.92 -32.90
N PRO A 5 3.51 1.61 -34.05
CA PRO A 5 3.15 2.21 -35.34
C PRO A 5 1.68 2.04 -35.77
N GLY A 6 1.08 0.88 -35.50
CA GLY A 6 -0.33 0.60 -35.81
C GLY A 6 -1.29 1.49 -35.03
N LEU A 7 -1.01 1.74 -33.74
CA LEU A 7 -1.79 2.65 -32.92
C LEU A 7 -1.68 4.09 -33.43
N LEU A 8 -0.47 4.54 -33.75
CA LEU A 8 -0.25 5.88 -34.30
C LEU A 8 -1.04 6.09 -35.60
N ALA A 9 -0.97 5.13 -36.52
CA ALA A 9 -1.69 5.16 -37.79
C ALA A 9 -3.22 5.14 -37.60
N ARG A 10 -3.72 4.28 -36.71
CA ARG A 10 -5.14 4.14 -36.42
C ARG A 10 -5.75 5.41 -35.81
N MET A 11 -5.01 6.05 -34.90
CA MET A 11 -5.47 7.28 -34.23
C MET A 11 -5.22 8.54 -35.06
N GLN A 12 -4.54 8.42 -36.21
CA GLN A 12 -4.18 9.53 -37.09
C GLN A 12 -3.48 10.68 -36.34
N TRP A 13 -2.66 10.33 -35.35
CA TRP A 13 -1.98 11.33 -34.55
C TRP A 13 -0.74 11.88 -35.26
N PRO A 14 -0.39 13.15 -35.03
CA PRO A 14 0.91 13.67 -35.43
C PRO A 14 2.04 12.93 -34.72
N ALA A 15 3.22 12.88 -35.33
CA ALA A 15 4.43 12.42 -34.67
C ALA A 15 4.72 13.25 -33.42
N TRP A 16 5.42 12.69 -32.43
CA TRP A 16 5.61 13.35 -31.12
C TRP A 16 6.08 14.82 -31.22
N ARG A 17 7.12 15.09 -32.04
CA ARG A 17 7.67 16.43 -32.22
C ARG A 17 6.65 17.40 -32.83
N ASP A 18 5.88 16.93 -33.80
CA ASP A 18 4.87 17.74 -34.47
C ASP A 18 3.68 18.01 -33.55
N ALA A 19 3.29 17.03 -32.73
CA ALA A 19 2.28 17.19 -31.69
C ALA A 19 2.65 18.32 -30.72
N LEU A 20 3.91 18.36 -30.27
CA LEU A 20 4.42 19.45 -29.44
C LEU A 20 4.33 20.80 -30.14
N LEU A 21 4.80 20.91 -31.39
CA LEU A 21 4.74 22.17 -32.13
C LEU A 21 3.31 22.65 -32.36
N LEU A 22 2.39 21.73 -32.70
CA LEU A 22 0.97 22.04 -32.91
C LEU A 22 0.31 22.53 -31.62
N ALA A 23 0.59 21.89 -30.49
CA ALA A 23 0.05 22.28 -29.19
C ALA A 23 0.50 23.69 -28.76
N HIS A 24 1.71 24.13 -29.14
CA HIS A 24 2.20 25.49 -28.85
C HIS A 24 1.62 26.57 -29.77
N ARG A 25 1.15 26.19 -30.97
CA ARG A 25 0.56 27.13 -31.95
C ARG A 25 -0.91 27.42 -31.67
N GLY A 26 -1.60 26.56 -30.91
CA GLY A 26 -3.00 26.74 -30.56
C GLY A 26 -3.69 25.42 -30.22
N ALA A 27 -5.01 25.47 -30.04
CA ALA A 27 -5.80 24.28 -29.75
C ALA A 27 -5.79 23.31 -30.94
N HIS A 28 -5.22 22.13 -30.74
CA HIS A 28 -5.19 21.06 -31.75
C HIS A 28 -5.57 19.71 -31.10
N PRO A 29 -6.83 19.23 -31.26
CA PRO A 29 -7.34 18.06 -30.54
C PRO A 29 -6.48 16.81 -30.69
N ALA A 30 -6.11 16.43 -31.92
CA ALA A 30 -5.29 15.24 -32.15
C ALA A 30 -3.88 15.36 -31.55
N ALA A 31 -3.33 16.57 -31.41
CA ALA A 31 -2.02 16.77 -30.79
C ALA A 31 -2.14 16.70 -29.26
N ARG A 32 -3.21 17.27 -28.70
CA ARG A 32 -3.55 17.12 -27.28
C ARG A 32 -3.73 15.65 -26.91
N ASP A 33 -4.53 14.90 -27.67
CA ASP A 33 -4.79 13.48 -27.39
C ASP A 33 -3.51 12.64 -27.52
N ARG A 34 -2.69 12.91 -28.55
CA ARG A 34 -1.37 12.29 -28.73
C ARG A 34 -0.46 12.52 -27.53
N LEU A 35 -0.39 13.75 -26.99
CA LEU A 35 0.46 14.09 -25.85
C LEU A 35 -0.09 13.54 -24.53
N ALA A 36 -1.40 13.59 -24.33
CA ALA A 36 -2.06 13.00 -23.16
C ALA A 36 -1.88 11.47 -23.12
N TYR A 37 -1.96 10.80 -24.27
CA TYR A 37 -1.65 9.39 -24.38
C TYR A 37 -0.20 9.10 -23.99
N ASP A 38 0.76 9.89 -24.46
CA ASP A 38 2.17 9.71 -24.12
C ASP A 38 2.42 9.82 -22.62
N GLU A 39 1.81 10.80 -21.96
CA GLU A 39 1.91 10.98 -20.52
C GLU A 39 1.36 9.76 -19.77
N LEU A 40 0.17 9.28 -20.15
CA LEU A 40 -0.45 8.11 -19.54
C LEU A 40 0.35 6.83 -19.79
N LEU A 41 0.88 6.64 -21.01
CA LEU A 41 1.71 5.50 -21.36
C LEU A 41 3.02 5.52 -20.59
N ALA A 42 3.70 6.67 -20.55
CA ALA A 42 4.96 6.84 -19.82
C ALA A 42 4.77 6.54 -18.32
N ASN A 43 3.70 7.07 -17.71
CA ASN A 43 3.36 6.81 -16.32
C ASN A 43 3.05 5.32 -16.08
N SER A 44 2.29 4.69 -16.98
CA SER A 44 1.96 3.26 -16.87
C SER A 44 3.20 2.38 -16.97
N LEU A 45 4.10 2.67 -17.91
CA LEU A 45 5.36 1.96 -18.08
C LEU A 45 6.28 2.15 -16.87
N ALA A 46 6.38 3.38 -16.35
CA ALA A 46 7.16 3.65 -15.13
C ALA A 46 6.63 2.82 -13.95
N LEU A 47 5.31 2.76 -13.75
CA LEU A 47 4.69 1.94 -12.71
C LEU A 47 4.93 0.43 -12.93
N MET A 48 4.89 -0.04 -14.17
CA MET A 48 5.20 -1.43 -14.50
C MET A 48 6.66 -1.78 -14.20
N LEU A 49 7.60 -0.91 -14.55
CA LEU A 49 9.02 -1.09 -14.24
C LEU A 49 9.28 -1.11 -12.72
N VAL A 50 8.62 -0.22 -11.96
CA VAL A 50 8.69 -0.23 -10.50
C VAL A 50 8.14 -1.52 -9.92
N ARG A 51 7.01 -2.02 -10.43
CA ARG A 51 6.41 -3.29 -10.01
C ARG A 51 7.32 -4.48 -10.30
N GLU A 52 7.91 -4.53 -11.48
CA GLU A 52 8.83 -5.60 -11.87
C GLU A 52 10.08 -5.61 -11.00
N ASN A 53 10.68 -4.44 -10.78
CA ASN A 53 11.82 -4.30 -9.89
C ASN A 53 11.48 -4.74 -8.44
N ASN A 54 10.28 -4.44 -7.95
CA ASN A 54 9.84 -4.89 -6.63
C ASN A 54 9.63 -6.41 -6.58
N ARG A 55 9.10 -7.03 -7.64
CA ARG A 55 8.92 -8.49 -7.72
C ARG A 55 10.25 -9.24 -7.78
N ALA A 56 11.26 -8.65 -8.42
CA ALA A 56 12.60 -9.23 -8.49
C ALA A 56 13.33 -9.22 -7.12
N ARG A 57 12.90 -8.38 -6.17
CA ARG A 57 13.44 -8.39 -4.81
C ARG A 57 12.99 -9.64 -4.08
N ARG A 58 13.93 -10.28 -3.37
CA ARG A 58 13.61 -11.37 -2.46
C ARG A 58 13.00 -10.80 -1.18
N GLY A 59 11.78 -11.21 -0.87
CA GLY A 59 11.11 -10.96 0.40
C GLY A 59 11.25 -12.17 1.34
N GLN A 60 11.01 -11.95 2.63
CA GLN A 60 10.86 -13.00 3.62
C GLN A 60 9.37 -13.39 3.68
N PRO A 61 9.00 -14.64 3.32
CA PRO A 61 7.63 -15.10 3.50
C PRO A 61 7.23 -15.07 4.97
N LEU A 62 6.07 -14.48 5.27
CA LEU A 62 5.48 -14.47 6.60
C LEU A 62 4.26 -15.39 6.60
N LYS A 63 4.29 -16.42 7.44
CA LYS A 63 3.20 -17.37 7.61
C LYS A 63 2.83 -17.42 9.08
N GLY A 64 1.74 -16.76 9.43
CA GLY A 64 1.19 -16.82 10.78
C GLY A 64 0.52 -18.16 11.07
N ASP A 65 0.51 -18.56 12.34
CA ASP A 65 -0.10 -19.80 12.81
C ASP A 65 -1.52 -19.60 13.38
N GLY A 66 -2.02 -18.36 13.39
CA GLY A 66 -3.33 -17.99 13.95
C GLY A 66 -3.34 -17.85 15.47
N SER A 67 -2.24 -18.14 16.17
CA SER A 67 -2.20 -18.17 17.63
C SER A 67 -2.52 -16.82 18.31
N LEU A 68 -2.29 -15.71 17.61
CA LEU A 68 -2.60 -14.36 18.07
C LEU A 68 -3.92 -13.87 17.49
N ARG A 69 -4.17 -14.08 16.19
CA ARG A 69 -5.39 -13.67 15.51
C ARG A 69 -6.62 -14.33 16.13
N ASP A 70 -6.55 -15.61 16.48
CA ASP A 70 -7.66 -16.34 17.13
C ASP A 70 -8.00 -15.82 18.54
N ARG A 71 -7.06 -15.10 19.18
CA ARG A 71 -7.29 -14.48 20.49
C ARG A 71 -7.93 -13.11 20.40
N LEU A 72 -8.01 -12.50 19.21
CA LEU A 72 -8.66 -11.20 19.06
C LEU A 72 -10.13 -11.28 19.47
N ARG A 73 -10.53 -10.39 20.38
CA ARG A 73 -11.92 -10.24 20.81
C ARG A 73 -12.47 -8.94 20.26
N LEU A 74 -12.95 -9.00 19.01
CA LEU A 74 -13.57 -7.85 18.38
C LEU A 74 -15.00 -7.66 18.92
N PRO A 75 -15.43 -6.42 19.20
CA PRO A 75 -16.80 -6.15 19.65
C PRO A 75 -17.84 -6.28 18.52
N PHE A 76 -17.41 -6.62 17.31
CA PHE A 76 -18.23 -6.79 16.12
C PHE A 76 -17.67 -7.97 15.28
N PRO A 77 -18.51 -8.64 14.48
CA PRO A 77 -18.02 -9.61 13.52
C PRO A 77 -17.33 -8.89 12.35
N LEU A 78 -16.28 -9.51 11.79
CA LEU A 78 -15.71 -9.04 10.54
C LEU A 78 -16.76 -9.10 9.42
N THR A 79 -16.70 -8.15 8.49
CA THR A 79 -17.51 -8.19 7.27
C THR A 79 -16.93 -9.19 6.26
N GLY A 80 -17.73 -9.59 5.27
CA GLY A 80 -17.22 -10.42 4.17
C GLY A 80 -16.10 -9.73 3.38
N ALA A 81 -16.16 -8.41 3.22
CA ALA A 81 -15.11 -7.63 2.56
C ALA A 81 -13.81 -7.65 3.37
N GLN A 82 -13.89 -7.43 4.69
CA GLN A 82 -12.72 -7.47 5.58
C GLN A 82 -12.05 -8.84 5.56
N ARG A 83 -12.84 -9.94 5.66
CA ARG A 83 -12.30 -11.30 5.57
C ARG A 83 -11.57 -11.56 4.25
N ARG A 84 -12.15 -11.13 3.12
CA ARG A 84 -11.48 -11.25 1.80
C ARG A 84 -10.18 -10.45 1.77
N SER A 85 -10.19 -9.19 2.20
CA SER A 85 -8.98 -8.36 2.25
C SER A 85 -7.88 -8.98 3.13
N ILE A 86 -8.24 -9.56 4.28
CA ILE A 86 -7.30 -10.25 5.17
C ILE A 86 -6.71 -11.48 4.47
N GLY A 87 -7.54 -12.32 3.85
CA GLY A 87 -7.07 -13.50 3.12
C GLY A 87 -6.17 -13.16 1.92
N GLU A 88 -6.48 -12.07 1.22
CA GLU A 88 -5.61 -11.56 0.14
C GLU A 88 -4.26 -11.05 0.67
N ILE A 89 -4.26 -10.34 1.79
CA ILE A 89 -3.02 -9.89 2.46
C ILE A 89 -2.20 -11.09 2.94
N GLU A 90 -2.83 -12.07 3.57
CA GLU A 90 -2.18 -13.32 4.00
C GLU A 90 -1.55 -14.07 2.83
N GLY A 91 -2.28 -14.17 1.71
CA GLY A 91 -1.76 -14.76 0.48
C GLY A 91 -0.54 -14.03 -0.06
N ASP A 92 -0.54 -12.70 -0.06
CA ASP A 92 0.59 -11.88 -0.52
C ASP A 92 1.79 -11.97 0.44
N LEU A 93 1.57 -11.93 1.75
CA LEU A 93 2.63 -12.02 2.77
C LEU A 93 3.33 -13.39 2.77
N ALA A 94 2.63 -14.45 2.37
CA ALA A 94 3.20 -15.79 2.26
C ALA A 94 4.10 -15.99 1.03
N GLN A 95 4.21 -15.01 0.12
CA GLN A 95 5.03 -15.09 -1.08
C GLN A 95 6.51 -14.76 -0.80
N SER A 96 7.39 -15.21 -1.70
CA SER A 96 8.82 -14.86 -1.68
C SER A 96 9.13 -13.49 -2.28
N SER A 97 8.12 -12.78 -2.77
CA SER A 97 8.21 -11.39 -3.23
C SER A 97 7.57 -10.45 -2.20
N PRO A 98 8.12 -9.25 -1.97
CA PRO A 98 7.52 -8.28 -1.05
C PRO A 98 6.08 -7.92 -1.42
N MET A 99 5.18 -7.92 -0.43
CA MET A 99 3.81 -7.43 -0.61
C MET A 99 3.81 -5.92 -0.88
N LEU A 100 3.16 -5.50 -1.96
CA LEU A 100 2.84 -4.09 -2.25
C LEU A 100 1.35 -3.97 -2.57
N ARG A 101 0.55 -3.67 -1.54
CA ARG A 101 -0.90 -3.62 -1.63
C ARG A 101 -1.45 -2.28 -1.12
N LEU A 102 -2.45 -1.78 -1.83
CA LEU A 102 -3.26 -0.64 -1.37
C LEU A 102 -4.59 -1.16 -0.83
N LEU A 103 -4.80 -1.04 0.48
CA LEU A 103 -6.09 -1.32 1.10
C LEU A 103 -6.99 -0.08 1.00
N GLN A 104 -7.98 -0.12 0.11
CA GLN A 104 -8.95 0.96 -0.07
C GLN A 104 -10.29 0.64 0.58
N GLY A 105 -10.96 1.68 1.07
CA GLY A 105 -12.30 1.61 1.63
C GLY A 105 -12.69 2.93 2.27
N ASP A 106 -13.99 3.16 2.44
CA ASP A 106 -14.52 4.40 2.98
C ASP A 106 -14.11 4.63 4.45
N VAL A 107 -14.30 5.86 4.93
CA VAL A 107 -14.16 6.17 6.36
C VAL A 107 -15.16 5.30 7.13
N GLY A 108 -14.69 4.62 8.17
CA GLY A 108 -15.51 3.70 8.96
C GLY A 108 -15.61 2.26 8.42
N ALA A 109 -15.06 1.95 7.24
CA ALA A 109 -15.10 0.59 6.67
C ALA A 109 -14.25 -0.47 7.43
N GLY A 110 -13.59 -0.09 8.52
CA GLY A 110 -12.77 -0.99 9.34
C GLY A 110 -11.40 -1.33 8.75
N LYS A 111 -10.78 -0.41 8.00
CA LYS A 111 -9.40 -0.60 7.50
C LYS A 111 -8.40 -0.88 8.62
N THR A 112 -8.61 -0.28 9.79
CA THR A 112 -7.75 -0.45 10.98
C THR A 112 -7.75 -1.90 11.48
N VAL A 113 -8.89 -2.61 11.47
CA VAL A 113 -8.92 -4.01 11.92
C VAL A 113 -8.22 -4.93 10.92
N VAL A 114 -8.39 -4.68 9.62
CA VAL A 114 -7.66 -5.43 8.57
C VAL A 114 -6.14 -5.21 8.71
N ALA A 115 -5.71 -3.98 9.01
CA ALA A 115 -4.30 -3.70 9.27
C ALA A 115 -3.81 -4.41 10.55
N LEU A 116 -4.60 -4.42 11.63
CA LEU A 116 -4.24 -5.14 12.86
C LEU A 116 -4.05 -6.63 12.61
N GLU A 117 -4.97 -7.28 11.92
CA GLU A 117 -4.89 -8.70 11.54
C GLU A 117 -3.61 -9.00 10.74
N ALA A 118 -3.27 -8.14 9.77
CA ALA A 118 -2.04 -8.26 9.01
C ALA A 118 -0.77 -8.10 9.86
N MET A 119 -0.79 -7.16 10.82
CA MET A 119 0.32 -6.95 11.75
C MET A 119 0.50 -8.14 12.69
N LEU A 120 -0.60 -8.72 13.20
CA LEU A 120 -0.54 -9.91 14.05
C LEU A 120 -0.01 -11.12 13.28
N LEU A 121 -0.39 -11.31 12.02
CA LEU A 121 0.17 -12.37 11.17
C LEU A 121 1.70 -12.26 11.06
N ALA A 122 2.22 -11.04 10.90
CA ALA A 122 3.67 -10.82 10.89
C ALA A 122 4.32 -11.18 12.23
N VAL A 123 3.67 -10.86 13.36
CA VAL A 123 4.14 -11.20 14.71
C VAL A 123 4.09 -12.72 14.97
N GLU A 124 3.04 -13.41 14.51
CA GLU A 124 2.94 -14.88 14.55
C GLU A 124 4.10 -15.53 13.79
N ALA A 125 4.54 -14.93 12.69
CA ALA A 125 5.69 -15.38 11.90
C ALA A 125 7.06 -15.00 12.50
N GLY A 126 7.10 -14.43 13.72
CA GLY A 126 8.33 -14.04 14.42
C GLY A 126 8.94 -12.72 13.94
N ALA A 127 8.21 -11.91 13.17
CA ALA A 127 8.64 -10.60 12.72
C ALA A 127 8.01 -9.47 13.56
N GLN A 128 8.49 -8.24 13.36
CA GLN A 128 7.86 -7.04 13.90
C GLN A 128 7.02 -6.35 12.83
N ALA A 129 5.98 -5.64 13.25
CA ALA A 129 5.16 -4.83 12.37
C ALA A 129 5.21 -3.35 12.80
N ALA A 130 5.16 -2.46 11.81
CA ALA A 130 5.15 -1.01 12.04
C ALA A 130 3.98 -0.37 11.29
N MET A 131 3.22 0.49 11.98
CA MET A 131 2.18 1.32 11.39
C MET A 131 2.63 2.79 11.42
N LEU A 132 2.67 3.42 10.25
CA LEU A 132 3.00 4.84 10.11
C LEU A 132 1.70 5.65 10.02
N ALA A 133 1.67 6.80 10.69
CA ALA A 133 0.58 7.76 10.62
C ALA A 133 1.16 9.16 10.29
N PRO A 134 0.43 10.00 9.53
CA PRO A 134 0.97 11.25 9.02
C PRO A 134 1.08 12.35 10.09
N THR A 135 0.40 12.21 11.23
CA THR A 135 0.44 13.17 12.34
C THR A 135 0.51 12.43 13.68
N GLU A 136 1.06 13.10 14.68
CA GLU A 136 1.13 12.58 16.06
C GLU A 136 -0.26 12.27 16.63
N ILE A 137 -1.25 13.12 16.33
CA ILE A 137 -2.63 12.95 16.78
C ILE A 137 -3.21 11.63 16.24
N LEU A 138 -3.05 11.37 14.94
CA LEU A 138 -3.51 10.13 14.33
C LEU A 138 -2.72 8.91 14.84
N ALA A 139 -1.41 9.04 15.04
CA ALA A 139 -0.59 7.97 15.60
C ALA A 139 -1.09 7.56 17.00
N ARG A 140 -1.41 8.54 17.85
CA ARG A 140 -1.98 8.30 19.19
C ARG A 140 -3.36 7.65 19.13
N GLN A 141 -4.24 8.13 18.26
CA GLN A 141 -5.57 7.52 18.05
C GLN A 141 -5.48 6.06 17.61
N HIS A 142 -4.58 5.76 16.66
CA HIS A 142 -4.32 4.39 16.24
C HIS A 142 -3.74 3.55 17.38
N TYR A 143 -2.75 4.08 18.11
CA TYR A 143 -2.15 3.40 19.26
C TYR A 143 -3.20 3.01 20.31
N ASP A 144 -4.05 3.95 20.75
CA ASP A 144 -5.06 3.70 21.77
C ASP A 144 -6.07 2.64 21.31
N THR A 145 -6.51 2.72 20.04
CA THR A 145 -7.44 1.76 19.45
C THR A 145 -6.82 0.36 19.32
N LEU A 146 -5.62 0.27 18.74
CA LEU A 146 -4.94 -0.99 18.49
C LEU A 146 -4.54 -1.68 19.78
N ARG A 147 -4.05 -0.92 20.78
CA ARG A 147 -3.71 -1.45 22.10
C ARG A 147 -4.93 -2.07 22.78
N ALA A 148 -6.08 -1.41 22.72
CA ALA A 148 -7.32 -1.95 23.30
C ALA A 148 -7.78 -3.23 22.59
N LEU A 149 -7.75 -3.26 21.25
CA LEU A 149 -8.16 -4.43 20.46
C LEU A 149 -7.20 -5.62 20.62
N ALA A 150 -5.89 -5.35 20.67
CA ALA A 150 -4.86 -6.37 20.76
C ALA A 150 -4.60 -6.88 22.18
N ALA A 151 -5.15 -6.25 23.23
CA ALA A 151 -4.93 -6.63 24.62
C ALA A 151 -5.11 -8.14 24.91
N PRO A 152 -6.14 -8.83 24.36
CA PRO A 152 -6.32 -10.28 24.58
C PRO A 152 -5.21 -11.16 23.99
N THR A 153 -4.45 -10.66 23.01
CA THR A 153 -3.38 -11.40 22.33
C THR A 153 -2.10 -11.46 23.15
N GLY A 154 -1.91 -10.50 24.07
CA GLY A 154 -0.67 -10.32 24.84
C GLY A 154 0.47 -9.63 24.07
N VAL A 155 0.23 -9.20 22.83
CA VAL A 155 1.22 -8.48 22.02
C VAL A 155 1.50 -7.09 22.62
N SER A 156 2.78 -6.75 22.74
CA SER A 156 3.20 -5.40 23.10
C SER A 156 3.08 -4.47 21.89
N ILE A 157 2.39 -3.35 22.08
CA ILE A 157 2.30 -2.26 21.10
C ILE A 157 2.95 -1.04 21.73
N ALA A 158 3.86 -0.40 20.99
CA ALA A 158 4.52 0.84 21.41
C ALA A 158 4.20 1.98 20.44
N LEU A 159 4.24 3.22 20.94
CA LEU A 159 4.06 4.44 20.15
C LEU A 159 5.37 5.22 20.16
N LEU A 160 5.92 5.47 18.97
CA LEU A 160 7.11 6.30 18.79
C LEU A 160 6.76 7.60 18.06
N THR A 161 7.01 8.73 18.70
CA THR A 161 6.75 10.08 18.18
C THR A 161 8.00 10.96 18.28
N GLY A 162 7.95 12.16 17.67
CA GLY A 162 9.02 13.15 17.80
C GLY A 162 9.18 13.73 19.22
N ARG A 163 8.23 13.48 20.14
CA ARG A 163 8.32 13.92 21.54
C ARG A 163 9.15 12.97 22.39
N ASP A 164 9.30 11.72 21.96
CA ASP A 164 10.04 10.69 22.69
C ASP A 164 11.55 10.93 22.53
N LYS A 165 12.22 11.25 23.63
CA LYS A 165 13.64 11.64 23.67
C LYS A 165 14.43 10.80 24.67
N GLY A 166 15.74 10.67 24.41
CA GLY A 166 16.69 9.98 25.29
C GLY A 166 16.26 8.56 25.62
N ARG A 167 16.29 8.21 26.91
CA ARG A 167 15.99 6.86 27.42
C ARG A 167 14.61 6.34 27.02
N ALA A 168 13.59 7.19 26.94
CA ALA A 168 12.23 6.77 26.57
C ALA A 168 12.15 6.26 25.13
N ARG A 169 12.93 6.87 24.22
CA ARG A 169 13.04 6.41 22.84
C ARG A 169 13.82 5.10 22.76
N GLU A 170 14.93 5.01 23.48
CA GLU A 170 15.76 3.80 23.53
C GLU A 170 14.98 2.60 24.04
N SER A 171 14.16 2.76 25.08
CA SER A 171 13.32 1.67 25.61
C SER A 171 12.23 1.18 24.65
N ILE A 172 11.86 1.98 23.64
CA ILE A 172 10.87 1.58 22.63
C ILE A 172 11.53 0.85 21.46
N LEU A 173 12.82 1.14 21.20
CA LEU A 173 13.57 0.59 20.07
C LEU A 173 14.36 -0.68 20.41
N MET A 174 14.57 -0.96 21.70
CA MET A 174 15.21 -2.18 22.22
C MET A 174 14.18 -3.25 22.57
#